data_AF-A0A098Y9U1-F1
#
_entry.id   AF-A0A098Y9U1-F1
#
_cell.length_a   1.000
_cell.length_b   1.000
_cell.length_c   1.000
_cell.angle_alpha   90.00
_cell.angle_beta   90.00
_cell.angle_gamma   90.00
#
_symmetry.space_group_name_H-M   'P 1'
#
loop_
_entity.id
_entity.type
_entity.pdbx_description
1 polymer ?
#
loop_
_entity_poly.entity_id
_entity_poly.type
_entity_poly.pdbx_seq_one_letter_code
_entity_poly.pdbx_strand_id
1 'polypeptide(L)'
;MVVLAAALLLPVLAYTLTVLVPFATSDLDELPLPELAAGALAPGWPHSGALDLAGVAALVLVLLGALLSLGGAALQLLALLPADRRTLTPWVAAALALVAVGSVATLYWFLSPLGSALTSWQLD
;
A
#
# COMPACT_ATOMS: atom_id res chain seq x y z
N MET A 1 -8.35 -7.49 16.26
CA MET A 1 -8.11 -6.05 16.06
C MET A 1 -6.63 -5.74 15.91
N VAL A 2 -5.77 -6.04 16.90
CA VAL A 2 -4.30 -5.79 16.80
C VAL A 2 -3.67 -6.42 15.55
N VAL A 3 -4.02 -7.67 15.21
CA VAL A 3 -3.49 -8.36 14.01
C VAL A 3 -3.93 -7.68 12.71
N LEU A 4 -5.17 -7.19 12.62
CA LEU A 4 -5.70 -6.50 11.44
C LEU A 4 -5.07 -5.11 11.29
N ALA A 5 -4.91 -4.38 12.40
CA ALA A 5 -4.22 -3.10 12.40
C ALA A 5 -2.73 -3.26 12.04
N ALA A 6 -2.05 -4.27 12.58
CA ALA A 6 -0.67 -4.57 12.23
C ALA A 6 -0.53 -4.97 10.75
N ALA A 7 -1.46 -5.77 10.23
CA ALA A 7 -1.47 -6.16 8.82
C ALA A 7 -1.67 -4.98 7.86
N LEU A 8 -2.29 -3.88 8.33
CA LEU A 8 -2.47 -2.66 7.53
C LEU A 8 -1.33 -1.66 7.71
N LEU A 9 -0.81 -1.51 8.94
CA LEU A 9 0.26 -0.56 9.25
C LEU A 9 1.63 -1.04 8.79
N LEU A 10 1.93 -2.33 8.91
CA LEU A 10 3.25 -2.86 8.57
C LEU A 10 3.61 -2.65 7.09
N PRO A 11 2.71 -2.93 6.12
CA PRO A 11 3.03 -2.68 4.71
C PRO A 11 3.09 -1.19 4.38
N VAL A 12 2.21 -0.36 4.98
CA VAL A 12 2.26 1.10 4.81
C VAL A 12 3.58 1.65 5.33
N LEU A 13 4.04 1.21 6.50
CA LEU A 13 5.32 1.61 7.05
C LEU A 13 6.49 1.16 6.16
N ALA A 14 6.47 -0.09 5.71
CA ALA A 14 7.49 -0.62 4.80
C ALA A 14 7.56 0.21 3.52
N TYR A 15 6.42 0.43 2.84
CA TYR A 15 6.32 1.27 1.65
C TYR A 15 6.81 2.70 1.90
N THR A 16 6.43 3.29 3.04
CA THR A 16 6.84 4.64 3.37
C THR A 16 8.36 4.73 3.50
N LEU A 17 8.98 3.75 4.18
CA LEU A 17 10.42 3.75 4.42
C LEU A 17 11.25 3.40 3.18
N THR A 18 10.76 2.50 2.32
CA THR A 18 11.53 2.01 1.17
C THR A 18 11.26 2.77 -0.12
N VAL A 19 10.12 3.47 -0.23
CA VAL A 19 9.72 4.18 -1.45
C VAL A 19 9.53 5.68 -1.21
N LEU A 20 8.67 6.07 -0.27
CA LEU A 20 8.32 7.49 -0.09
C LEU A 20 9.43 8.34 0.54
N VAL A 21 10.03 7.87 1.64
CA VAL A 21 11.15 8.56 2.30
C VAL A 21 12.25 8.86 1.29
N PRO A 22 12.70 7.88 0.51
CA PRO A 22 13.74 8.16 -0.45
C PRO A 22 13.31 9.02 -1.63
N PHE A 23 12.06 8.87 -2.10
CA PHE A 23 11.48 9.79 -3.08
C PHE A 23 11.54 11.25 -2.59
N ALA A 24 11.11 11.48 -1.34
CA ALA A 24 11.08 12.81 -0.72
C ALA A 24 12.47 13.38 -0.44
N THR A 25 13.48 12.54 -0.21
CA THR A 25 14.87 13.01 0.00
C THR A 25 15.66 13.23 -1.28
N SER A 26 15.12 12.82 -2.43
CA SER A 26 15.85 12.85 -3.72
C SER A 26 15.58 14.10 -4.55
N ASP A 27 14.98 15.15 -3.96
CA ASP A 27 14.61 16.42 -4.62
C ASP A 27 13.86 16.22 -5.96
N LEU A 28 13.15 15.10 -6.10
CA LEU A 28 12.39 14.75 -7.32
C LEU A 28 11.21 15.70 -7.56
N ASP A 29 10.85 16.48 -6.55
CA ASP A 29 9.85 17.55 -6.61
C ASP A 29 10.24 18.66 -7.62
N GLU A 30 11.54 18.81 -7.89
CA GLU A 30 12.07 19.78 -8.86
C GLU A 30 12.05 19.25 -10.30
N LEU A 31 11.83 17.95 -10.50
CA LEU A 31 11.84 17.33 -11.82
C LEU A 31 10.45 17.36 -12.46
N PRO A 32 10.35 17.76 -13.75
CA PRO A 32 9.07 17.79 -14.44
C PRO A 32 8.52 16.35 -14.55
N LEU A 33 7.29 16.15 -14.05
CA LEU A 33 6.56 14.86 -14.06
C LEU A 33 6.64 14.05 -15.37
N PRO A 34 6.66 14.67 -16.57
CA PRO A 34 6.83 13.93 -17.83
C PRO A 34 8.19 13.23 -17.97
N GLU A 35 9.27 13.81 -17.44
CA GLU A 35 10.62 13.25 -17.53
C GLU A 35 10.84 12.11 -16.53
N LEU A 36 10.23 12.22 -15.34
CA LEU A 36 10.15 11.12 -14.37
C LEU A 36 9.38 9.93 -14.95
N ALA A 37 8.23 10.20 -15.57
CA ALA A 37 7.40 9.17 -16.20
C ALA A 37 8.05 8.54 -17.43
N ALA A 38 8.98 9.24 -18.09
CA ALA A 38 9.72 8.73 -19.24
C ALA A 38 10.92 7.84 -18.86
N GLY A 39 11.22 7.67 -17.57
CA GLY A 39 12.39 6.92 -17.11
C GLY A 39 13.73 7.54 -17.51
N ALA A 40 13.73 8.82 -17.94
CA ALA A 40 14.91 9.47 -18.51
C ALA A 40 15.97 9.83 -17.45
N LEU A 41 15.58 9.86 -16.18
CA LEU A 41 16.44 10.09 -15.04
C LEU A 41 16.29 8.91 -14.09
N ALA A 42 17.17 7.92 -14.22
CA ALA A 42 17.45 7.03 -13.10
C ALA A 42 18.17 7.89 -12.05
N PRO A 43 17.53 8.30 -10.93
CA PRO A 43 18.23 9.01 -9.88
C PRO A 43 19.42 8.11 -9.48
N GLY A 44 20.60 8.72 -9.29
CA GLY A 44 21.89 8.04 -9.09
C GLY A 44 22.01 7.29 -7.77
N TRP A 45 20.97 6.58 -7.42
CA TRP A 45 20.81 5.90 -6.16
C TRP A 45 21.57 4.58 -6.21
N PRO A 46 22.23 4.17 -5.12
CA PRO A 46 23.04 2.98 -5.12
C PRO A 46 22.11 1.78 -5.27
N HIS A 47 22.09 1.18 -6.47
CA HIS A 47 21.45 -0.10 -6.77
C HIS A 47 22.24 -1.19 -6.04
N SER A 48 22.15 -1.21 -4.72
CA SER A 48 22.58 -2.35 -3.94
C SER A 48 21.45 -3.35 -4.06
N GLY A 49 21.65 -4.46 -4.78
CA GLY A 49 20.56 -5.39 -5.13
C GLY A 49 19.72 -5.90 -3.94
N ALA A 50 20.22 -5.75 -2.70
CA ALA A 50 19.44 -6.01 -1.48
C ALA A 50 18.32 -4.98 -1.23
N LEU A 51 18.54 -3.70 -1.51
CA LEU A 51 17.51 -2.65 -1.41
C LEU A 51 16.45 -2.79 -2.50
N ASP A 52 16.86 -3.18 -3.71
CA ASP A 52 15.93 -3.41 -4.82
C ASP A 52 15.01 -4.60 -4.50
N LEU A 53 15.59 -5.71 -4.00
CA LEU A 53 14.83 -6.86 -3.49
C LEU A 53 13.87 -6.47 -2.35
N ALA A 54 14.31 -5.60 -1.43
CA ALA A 54 13.46 -5.12 -0.34
C ALA A 54 12.32 -4.24 -0.85
N GLY A 55 12.56 -3.40 -1.86
CA GLY A 55 11.54 -2.60 -2.54
C GLY A 55 10.49 -3.46 -3.23
N VAL A 56 10.93 -4.41 -4.06
CA VAL A 56 10.03 -5.37 -4.73
C VAL A 56 9.24 -6.19 -3.71
N ALA A 57 9.90 -6.70 -2.66
CA ALA A 57 9.23 -7.42 -1.59
C ALA A 57 8.19 -6.53 -0.87
N ALA A 58 8.50 -5.27 -0.61
CA ALA A 58 7.57 -4.33 -0.01
C ALA A 58 6.35 -4.09 -0.91
N LEU A 59 6.53 -3.90 -2.21
CA LEU A 59 5.43 -3.74 -3.18
C LEU A 59 4.50 -4.96 -3.17
N VAL A 60 5.07 -6.17 -3.22
CA VAL A 60 4.30 -7.43 -3.16
C VAL A 60 3.58 -7.57 -1.82
N LEU A 61 4.26 -7.27 -0.71
CA LEU A 61 3.69 -7.35 0.64
C LEU A 61 2.56 -6.34 0.86
N VAL A 62 2.65 -5.13 0.28
CA VAL A 62 1.58 -4.14 0.35
C VAL A 62 0.36 -4.61 -0.40
N LEU A 63 0.53 -5.14 -1.62
CA LEU A 63 -0.59 -5.65 -2.42
C LEU A 63 -1.26 -6.86 -1.75
N LEU A 64 -0.45 -7.82 -1.28
CA LEU A 64 -0.94 -8.98 -0.53
C LEU A 64 -1.62 -8.56 0.78
N GLY A 65 -1.03 -7.64 1.53
CA GLY A 65 -1.59 -7.11 2.77
C GLY A 65 -2.94 -6.42 2.54
N ALA A 66 -3.06 -5.63 1.48
CA ALA A 66 -4.31 -4.98 1.09
C ALA A 66 -5.40 -6.01 0.71
N LEU A 67 -5.05 -7.04 -0.06
CA LEU A 67 -5.98 -8.12 -0.44
C LEU A 67 -6.42 -8.97 0.76
N LEU A 68 -5.47 -9.35 1.63
CA LEU A 68 -5.75 -10.15 2.82
C LEU A 68 -6.59 -9.37 3.84
N SER A 69 -6.30 -8.08 4.04
CA SER A 69 -7.09 -7.22 4.93
C SER A 69 -8.51 -7.02 4.39
N LEU A 70 -8.67 -6.80 3.08
CA LEU A 70 -9.98 -6.68 2.43
C LEU A 70 -10.78 -7.99 2.51
N GLY A 71 -10.15 -9.11 2.16
CA GLY A 71 -10.76 -10.45 2.25
C GLY A 71 -11.14 -10.81 3.69
N GLY A 72 -10.27 -10.53 4.65
CA GLY A 72 -10.53 -10.73 6.07
C GLY A 72 -11.69 -9.87 6.59
N ALA A 73 -11.74 -8.59 6.20
CA ALA A 73 -12.83 -7.70 6.54
C ALA A 73 -14.16 -8.17 5.93
N ALA A 74 -14.15 -8.60 4.67
CA ALA A 74 -15.33 -9.14 3.99
C ALA A 74 -15.84 -10.43 4.65
N LEU A 75 -14.94 -11.39 4.95
CA LEU A 75 -15.31 -12.63 5.64
C LEU A 75 -15.86 -12.36 7.05
N GLN A 76 -15.29 -11.41 7.80
CA GLN A 76 -15.84 -11.01 9.09
C GLN A 76 -17.22 -10.39 8.94
N LEU A 77 -17.43 -9.53 7.94
CA LEU A 77 -18.74 -8.93 7.66
C LEU A 77 -19.78 -10.02 7.31
N LEU A 78 -19.40 -11.00 6.48
CA LEU A 78 -20.23 -12.14 6.10
C LEU A 78 -20.57 -13.05 7.28
N ALA A 79 -19.61 -13.29 8.19
CA ALA A 79 -19.86 -14.05 9.42
C ALA A 79 -20.79 -13.32 10.39
N LEU A 80 -20.80 -11.98 10.36
CA LEU A 80 -21.64 -11.14 11.20
C LEU A 80 -23.05 -10.91 10.62
N LEU A 81 -23.26 -11.17 9.33
CA LEU A 81 -24.56 -11.02 8.65
C LEU A 81 -25.68 -11.95 9.16
N PRO A 82 -25.44 -13.25 9.45
CA PRO A 82 -26.46 -14.14 10.02
C PRO A 82 -26.65 -13.93 11.54
N ALA A 83 -25.71 -13.26 12.22
CA ALA A 83 -25.86 -12.88 13.61
C ALA A 83 -26.76 -11.66 13.73
N ASP A 84 -27.64 -11.66 14.72
CA ASP A 84 -28.64 -10.62 14.98
C ASP A 84 -27.99 -9.21 14.92
N ARG A 85 -28.34 -8.40 13.91
CA ARG A 85 -27.70 -7.11 13.57
C ARG A 85 -27.61 -6.12 14.74
N ARG A 86 -28.40 -6.37 15.79
CA ARG A 86 -28.43 -5.61 17.04
C ARG A 86 -27.21 -5.79 17.93
N THR A 87 -26.43 -6.85 17.75
CA THR A 87 -25.23 -7.14 18.56
C THR A 87 -23.94 -6.61 17.96
N LEU A 88 -23.99 -6.05 16.75
CA LEU A 88 -22.83 -5.39 16.14
C LEU A 88 -22.53 -4.09 16.87
N THR A 89 -21.43 -4.08 17.63
CA THR A 89 -20.91 -2.85 18.23
C THR A 89 -20.50 -1.88 17.11
N PRO A 90 -20.98 -0.62 17.14
CA PRO A 90 -20.75 0.33 16.05
C PRO A 90 -19.26 0.60 15.80
N TRP A 91 -18.43 0.48 16.83
CA TRP A 91 -16.99 0.61 16.74
C TRP A 91 -16.32 -0.46 15.87
N VAL A 92 -16.80 -1.72 15.93
CA VAL A 92 -16.26 -2.80 15.09
C VAL A 92 -16.64 -2.58 13.63
N ALA A 93 -17.88 -2.16 13.38
CA ALA A 93 -18.32 -1.82 12.02
C ALA A 93 -17.52 -0.65 11.44
N ALA A 94 -17.27 0.41 12.23
CA ALA A 94 -16.45 1.54 11.82
C ALA A 94 -14.99 1.13 11.53
N ALA A 95 -14.40 0.29 12.38
CA ALA A 95 -13.04 -0.22 12.15
C ALA A 95 -12.95 -1.07 10.87
N LEU A 96 -13.92 -1.94 10.61
CA LEU A 96 -13.98 -2.74 9.38
C LEU A 96 -14.17 -1.88 8.14
N ALA A 97 -15.04 -0.87 8.21
CA ALA A 97 -15.25 0.08 7.13
C ALA A 97 -13.95 0.86 6.82
N LEU A 98 -13.25 1.32 7.85
CA LEU A 98 -11.98 2.02 7.70
C LEU A 98 -10.91 1.14 7.04
N VAL A 99 -10.80 -0.12 7.49
CA VAL A 99 -9.89 -1.10 6.87
C VAL A 99 -10.25 -1.32 5.40
N ALA A 100 -11.53 -1.54 5.08
CA ALA A 100 -11.97 -1.75 3.71
C ALA A 100 -11.68 -0.54 2.81
N VAL A 101 -11.97 0.67 3.28
CA VAL A 101 -11.67 1.92 2.55
C VAL A 101 -10.17 2.08 2.34
N GLY A 102 -9.35 1.81 3.37
CA GLY A 102 -7.89 1.85 3.28
C GLY A 102 -7.35 0.87 2.24
N SER A 103 -7.80 -0.39 2.28
CA SER A 103 -7.39 -1.40 1.31
C SER A 103 -7.79 -1.04 -0.12
N VAL A 104 -9.00 -0.52 -0.32
CA VAL A 104 -9.47 -0.06 -1.65
C VAL A 104 -8.67 1.14 -2.13
N ALA A 105 -8.40 2.12 -1.27
CA ALA A 105 -7.58 3.28 -1.61
C ALA A 105 -6.16 2.88 -2.01
N THR A 106 -5.53 1.94 -1.29
CA THR A 106 -4.21 1.40 -1.63
C THR A 106 -4.22 0.70 -2.99
N LEU A 107 -5.20 -0.18 -3.24
CA LEU A 107 -5.34 -0.86 -4.52
C LEU A 107 -5.59 0.13 -5.67
N TYR A 108 -6.44 1.13 -5.45
CA TYR A 108 -6.72 2.17 -6.43
C TYR A 108 -5.48 3.01 -6.75
N TRP A 109 -4.70 3.38 -5.72
CA TRP A 109 -3.44 4.09 -5.90
C TRP A 109 -2.44 3.28 -6.73
N PHE A 110 -2.31 1.97 -6.46
CA PHE A 110 -1.43 1.07 -7.24
C PHE A 110 -1.86 0.96 -8.71
N LEU A 111 -3.17 0.96 -8.97
CA LEU A 111 -3.74 0.90 -10.33
C LEU A 111 -3.73 2.27 -11.03
N SER A 112 -3.40 3.35 -10.32
CA SER A 112 -3.33 4.69 -10.92
C SER A 112 -2.10 4.82 -11.82
N PRO A 113 -2.11 5.72 -12.81
CA PRO A 113 -0.95 5.98 -13.66
C PRO A 113 0.32 6.34 -12.85
N LEU A 114 0.16 7.05 -11.73
CA LEU A 114 1.25 7.42 -10.84
C LEU A 114 1.85 6.20 -10.13
N GLY A 115 0.99 5.35 -9.56
CA GLY A 115 1.42 4.12 -8.91
C GLY A 115 2.13 3.20 -9.90
N SER A 116 1.57 3.04 -11.11
CA SER A 116 2.20 2.26 -12.18
C SER A 116 3.58 2.80 -12.56
N ALA A 117 3.74 4.12 -12.71
CA ALA A 117 5.02 4.74 -13.06
C ALA A 117 6.09 4.55 -11.96
N LEU A 118 5.70 4.69 -10.70
CA LEU A 118 6.60 4.46 -9.56
C LEU A 118 6.98 2.97 -9.44
N THR A 119 6.04 2.07 -9.71
CA THR A 119 6.29 0.62 -9.64
C THR A 119 7.17 0.16 -10.79
N SER A 120 6.96 0.68 -12.01
CA SER A 120 7.81 0.36 -13.16
C SER A 120 9.22 0.88 -12.97
N TRP A 121 9.36 2.10 -12.44
CA TRP A 121 10.67 2.68 -12.13
C TRP A 121 11.47 1.83 -11.13
N GLN A 122 10.80 1.16 -10.19
CA GLN A 122 11.47 0.27 -9.23
C GLN A 122 11.81 -1.12 -9.79
N LEU A 123 11.32 -1.45 -10.99
CA LEU A 123 11.58 -2.72 -11.68
C LEU A 123 12.58 -2.58 -12.84
N ASP A 124 12.80 -1.37 -13.35
CA ASP A 124 13.79 -1.02 -14.37
C ASP A 124 15.18 -0.79 -13.75
#